data_AF-A0A367K6N3-F1
#
_entry.id   AF-A0A367K6N3-F1
#
_cell.length_a   1.000
_cell.length_b   1.000
_cell.length_c   1.000
_cell.angle_alpha   90.00
_cell.angle_beta   90.00
_cell.angle_gamma   90.00
#
_symmetry.space_group_name_H-M   'P 1'
#
loop_
_entity.id
_entity.type
_entity.pdbx_description
1 polymer ?
#
loop_
_entity_poly.entity_id
_entity_poly.type
_entity_poly.pdbx_seq_one_letter_code
_entity_poly.pdbx_strand_id
1 'polypeptide(L)'
;MSILALKGLSNTIRKSIVKQTTCFSQSRYSYATLRQKTAVVTENNDHIRLLFDDDNAWKHQTCTKTTESIGFFENPHFSSIYGIDFATQQAIQRAQILVERICSAPQNGAEEMRKIVKNLDRLSDTLCSVIDLAEFIRNAHPDQAIMEAANKSYSDLCSYMNLLNTDQRIHQVLSLVLADKSIVDTFTPDEHAAAIVFLRDFEKSGIHLPNKKRAEFVNLSDKIIHLGREFIQMNPRSIRHVKVPATDLSGVHPNVIMAMKRKDGYAYIPTDATESQIVLKYAHNEHIRRKVYEGMNSATPQSIDVLEQLMRTR
;
A
#
# COMPACT_ATOMS: atom_id res chain seq x y z
N MET A 1 -46.49 34.94 17.32
CA MET A 1 -46.84 36.38 17.25
C MET A 1 -45.77 37.05 16.41
N SER A 2 -45.95 37.60 15.21
CA SER A 2 -47.06 37.67 14.27
C SER A 2 -46.46 38.03 12.92
N ILE A 3 -47.13 37.59 11.86
CA ILE A 3 -47.00 38.09 10.49
C ILE A 3 -47.44 39.57 10.49
N LEU A 4 -46.65 40.48 9.92
CA LEU A 4 -47.05 41.70 9.16
C LEU A 4 -45.99 42.80 9.25
N ALA A 5 -45.22 42.99 8.18
CA ALA A 5 -44.84 44.32 7.67
C ALA A 5 -44.10 44.16 6.32
N LEU A 6 -44.81 43.69 5.30
CA LEU A 6 -44.45 43.91 3.90
C LEU A 6 -45.23 45.14 3.42
N LYS A 7 -44.51 46.21 3.03
CA LYS A 7 -44.82 47.09 1.88
C LYS A 7 -43.86 48.29 1.83
N GLY A 8 -42.91 48.22 0.91
CA GLY A 8 -42.08 49.33 0.45
C GLY A 8 -41.32 48.85 -0.79
N LEU A 9 -41.67 49.39 -1.96
CA LEU A 9 -41.21 49.00 -3.30
C LEU A 9 -39.66 48.98 -3.41
N SER A 10 -39.00 48.14 -4.21
CA SER A 10 -39.07 48.09 -5.68
C SER A 10 -38.55 46.76 -6.25
N ASN A 11 -39.04 46.44 -7.44
CA ASN A 11 -39.12 45.13 -8.05
C ASN A 11 -37.96 44.88 -9.03
N THR A 12 -36.72 44.98 -8.56
CA THR A 12 -35.54 44.70 -9.38
C THR A 12 -34.52 43.92 -8.56
N ILE A 13 -34.05 42.79 -9.10
CA ILE A 13 -33.12 41.80 -8.48
C ILE A 13 -33.82 40.75 -7.60
N ARG A 14 -34.99 40.27 -8.06
CA ARG A 14 -35.56 38.99 -7.66
C ARG A 14 -35.01 37.89 -8.58
N LYS A 15 -33.70 37.59 -8.49
CA LYS A 15 -33.02 36.46 -9.18
C LYS A 15 -31.53 36.32 -8.80
N SER A 16 -31.21 36.34 -7.52
CA SER A 16 -29.96 35.74 -7.01
C SER A 16 -30.15 35.58 -5.50
N ILE A 17 -29.66 34.48 -4.93
CA ILE A 17 -29.71 34.20 -3.49
C ILE A 17 -31.10 33.74 -2.99
N VAL A 18 -31.49 32.51 -3.36
CA VAL A 18 -32.05 31.45 -2.48
C VAL A 18 -32.24 30.21 -3.37
N LYS A 19 -31.22 29.36 -3.41
CA LYS A 19 -31.27 27.89 -3.60
C LYS A 19 -29.86 27.34 -3.34
N GLN A 20 -29.34 27.61 -2.15
CA GLN A 20 -28.16 26.95 -1.60
C GLN A 20 -28.53 26.41 -0.22
N THR A 21 -29.46 25.46 -0.19
CA THR A 21 -29.51 24.45 0.87
C THR A 21 -30.32 23.26 0.39
N THR A 22 -29.95 22.09 0.89
CA THR A 22 -30.60 20.78 0.75
C THR A 22 -30.45 20.05 -0.58
N CYS A 23 -29.26 19.47 -0.79
CA CYS A 23 -29.18 18.05 -1.15
C CYS A 23 -27.85 17.48 -0.60
N PHE A 24 -27.77 17.33 0.73
CA PHE A 24 -26.90 16.32 1.31
C PHE A 24 -27.61 14.98 1.12
N SER A 25 -27.57 14.43 -0.10
CA SER A 25 -27.75 13.01 -0.30
C SER A 25 -26.38 12.37 -0.06
N GLN A 26 -26.36 11.31 0.75
CA GLN A 26 -25.17 10.54 1.11
C GLN A 26 -24.31 10.29 -0.14
N SER A 27 -23.18 10.98 -0.25
CA SER A 27 -22.20 10.66 -1.28
C SER A 27 -21.61 9.30 -0.94
N ARG A 28 -22.06 8.25 -1.65
CA ARG A 28 -21.27 7.03 -1.78
C ARG A 28 -19.95 7.47 -2.39
N TYR A 29 -18.89 7.46 -1.59
CA TYR A 29 -17.56 7.78 -2.06
C TYR A 29 -17.17 6.73 -3.10
N SER A 30 -17.22 7.11 -4.37
CA SER A 30 -16.68 6.34 -5.48
C SER A 30 -15.21 6.75 -5.62
N TYR A 31 -14.29 5.88 -5.21
CA TYR A 31 -12.84 6.13 -5.19
C TYR A 31 -12.16 5.65 -6.49
N ALA A 32 -12.80 5.92 -7.62
CA ALA A 32 -12.36 5.41 -8.91
C ALA A 32 -11.27 6.27 -9.54
N THR A 33 -10.23 5.62 -10.10
CA THR A 33 -9.39 6.28 -11.09
C THR A 33 -10.21 6.44 -12.38
N LEU A 34 -10.22 7.65 -12.92
CA LEU A 34 -10.98 7.99 -14.12
C LEU A 34 -10.10 7.74 -15.34
N ARG A 35 -10.44 6.74 -16.17
CA ARG A 35 -9.74 6.55 -17.45
C ARG A 35 -10.38 7.45 -18.50
N GLN A 36 -9.56 8.27 -19.14
CA GLN A 36 -9.97 8.93 -20.37
C GLN A 36 -9.80 7.93 -21.52
N LYS A 37 -10.88 7.60 -22.24
CA LYS A 37 -10.74 6.98 -23.56
C LYS A 37 -9.97 7.95 -24.45
N THR A 38 -8.72 7.63 -24.76
CA THR A 38 -8.02 8.18 -25.91
C THR A 38 -8.55 7.44 -27.12
N ALA A 39 -9.30 8.14 -27.97
CA ALA A 39 -9.49 7.69 -29.33
C ALA A 39 -8.10 7.46 -29.93
N VAL A 40 -7.95 6.43 -30.76
CA VAL A 40 -6.75 6.25 -31.58
C VAL A 40 -6.66 7.46 -32.50
N VAL A 41 -5.91 8.48 -32.09
CA VAL A 41 -5.61 9.64 -32.92
C VAL A 41 -4.36 9.25 -33.71
N THR A 42 -4.56 9.05 -35.00
CA THR A 42 -3.49 9.00 -36.00
C THR A 42 -2.46 10.07 -35.71
N GLU A 43 -1.18 9.66 -35.67
CA GLU A 43 0.02 10.45 -35.42
C GLU A 43 -0.09 11.89 -35.93
N ASN A 44 -0.38 12.83 -35.04
CA ASN A 44 -0.15 14.24 -35.30
C ASN A 44 0.24 14.92 -33.98
N ASN A 45 1.56 15.05 -33.76
CA ASN A 45 2.16 15.64 -32.56
C ASN A 45 1.70 17.09 -32.29
N ASP A 46 1.15 17.76 -33.30
CA ASP A 46 0.59 19.10 -33.19
C ASP A 46 -0.61 19.15 -32.23
N HIS A 47 -1.42 18.09 -32.15
CA HIS A 47 -2.52 18.00 -31.21
C HIS A 47 -2.02 17.89 -29.76
N ILE A 48 -0.91 17.19 -29.53
CA ILE A 48 -0.33 17.07 -28.19
C ILE A 48 0.27 18.41 -27.77
N ARG A 49 0.97 19.12 -28.67
CA ARG A 49 1.49 20.47 -28.38
C ARG A 49 0.36 21.44 -28.02
N LEU A 50 -0.69 21.49 -28.84
CA LEU A 50 -1.85 22.36 -28.58
C LEU A 50 -2.54 22.07 -27.23
N LEU A 51 -2.49 20.81 -26.75
CA LEU A 51 -3.05 20.45 -25.46
C LEU A 51 -2.30 21.08 -24.27
N PHE A 52 -0.96 21.22 -24.39
CA PHE A 52 -0.11 21.78 -23.33
C PHE A 52 0.11 23.29 -23.50
N ASP A 53 -0.01 23.80 -24.72
CA ASP A 53 0.32 25.19 -25.06
C ASP A 53 -0.94 26.12 -25.16
N ASP A 54 -2.16 25.58 -25.23
CA ASP A 54 -3.42 26.37 -25.32
C ASP A 54 -4.44 26.03 -24.21
N ASP A 55 -4.70 27.01 -23.34
CA ASP A 55 -5.63 26.96 -22.21
C ASP A 55 -7.08 26.67 -22.60
N ASN A 56 -7.51 27.04 -23.82
CA ASN A 56 -8.85 26.77 -24.31
C ASN A 56 -8.98 25.33 -24.85
N ALA A 57 -7.95 24.81 -25.50
CA ALA A 57 -7.90 23.43 -25.97
C ALA A 57 -7.97 22.45 -24.79
N TRP A 58 -7.23 22.73 -23.71
CA TRP A 58 -7.33 21.98 -22.45
C TRP A 58 -8.76 21.96 -21.89
N LYS A 59 -9.40 23.13 -21.80
CA LYS A 59 -10.77 23.28 -21.25
C LYS A 59 -11.81 22.54 -22.10
N HIS A 60 -11.72 22.60 -23.43
CA HIS A 60 -12.65 21.89 -24.32
C HIS A 60 -12.52 20.36 -24.20
N GLN A 61 -11.31 19.84 -23.98
CA GLN A 61 -11.08 18.41 -23.80
C GLN A 61 -11.58 17.89 -22.43
N THR A 62 -11.59 18.74 -21.40
CA THR A 62 -12.15 18.39 -20.08
C THR A 62 -13.68 18.36 -20.02
N CYS A 63 -14.38 18.97 -20.99
CA CYS A 63 -15.84 19.17 -20.91
C CYS A 63 -16.68 18.06 -21.57
N THR A 64 -16.06 17.07 -22.21
CA THR A 64 -16.78 15.94 -22.83
C THR A 64 -16.08 14.64 -22.51
N LYS A 65 -16.67 13.80 -21.65
CA LYS A 65 -16.51 12.34 -21.60
C LYS A 65 -17.34 11.73 -20.46
N THR A 66 -18.16 10.73 -20.78
CA THR A 66 -18.73 9.81 -19.79
C THR A 66 -17.59 9.05 -19.12
N THR A 67 -17.45 9.23 -17.81
CA THR A 67 -16.39 8.64 -17.00
C THR A 67 -16.82 7.27 -16.47
N GLU A 68 -16.28 6.19 -17.05
CA GLU A 68 -16.40 4.87 -16.42
C GLU A 68 -15.38 4.76 -15.29
N SER A 69 -15.86 4.41 -14.10
CA SER A 69 -15.06 4.13 -12.91
C SER A 69 -14.28 2.83 -13.09
N ILE A 70 -12.94 2.88 -13.19
CA ILE A 70 -12.12 1.68 -13.44
C ILE A 70 -11.38 1.22 -12.15
N GLY A 71 -11.72 1.79 -11.00
CA GLY A 71 -11.03 1.52 -9.73
C GLY A 71 -9.57 2.03 -9.71
N PHE A 72 -8.81 1.68 -8.68
CA PHE A 72 -7.40 2.01 -8.53
C PHE A 72 -6.57 1.22 -9.54
N PHE A 73 -5.67 1.90 -10.26
CA PHE A 73 -4.74 1.28 -11.23
C PHE A 73 -5.43 0.45 -12.32
N GLU A 74 -6.57 0.92 -12.82
CA GLU A 74 -7.40 0.20 -13.81
C GLU A 74 -7.90 -1.17 -13.35
N ASN A 75 -7.85 -1.45 -12.04
CA ASN A 75 -8.43 -2.65 -11.45
C ASN A 75 -9.83 -2.34 -10.89
N PRO A 76 -10.92 -2.83 -11.52
CA PRO A 76 -12.29 -2.48 -11.13
C PRO A 76 -12.65 -2.99 -9.73
N HIS A 77 -12.00 -4.06 -9.28
CA HIS A 77 -12.20 -4.60 -7.94
C HIS A 77 -11.54 -3.72 -6.88
N PHE A 78 -10.49 -2.98 -7.19
CA PHE A 78 -9.88 -2.05 -6.23
C PHE A 78 -10.51 -0.66 -6.31
N SER A 79 -11.82 -0.54 -6.12
CA SER A 79 -12.53 0.76 -6.20
C SER A 79 -13.11 1.23 -4.85
N SER A 80 -13.07 0.36 -3.84
CA SER A 80 -13.60 0.61 -2.50
C SER A 80 -13.07 -0.44 -1.51
N ILE A 81 -13.30 -0.23 -0.22
CA ILE A 81 -13.00 -1.20 0.85
C ILE A 81 -13.62 -2.58 0.54
N TYR A 82 -14.89 -2.61 0.14
CA TYR A 82 -15.59 -3.85 -0.23
C TYR A 82 -15.00 -4.51 -1.47
N GLY A 83 -14.51 -3.69 -2.41
CA GLY A 83 -13.86 -4.19 -3.61
C GLY A 83 -12.52 -4.86 -3.33
N ILE A 84 -11.72 -4.29 -2.42
CA ILE A 84 -10.44 -4.86 -1.96
C ILE A 84 -10.69 -6.23 -1.31
N ASP A 85 -11.66 -6.30 -0.40
CA ASP A 85 -12.03 -7.57 0.25
C ASP A 85 -12.54 -8.59 -0.78
N PHE A 86 -13.41 -8.19 -1.70
CA PHE A 86 -13.87 -9.06 -2.78
C PHE A 86 -12.73 -9.60 -3.66
N ALA A 87 -11.78 -8.75 -4.05
CA ALA A 87 -10.60 -9.16 -4.82
C ALA A 87 -9.77 -10.20 -4.06
N THR A 88 -9.59 -9.98 -2.75
CA THR A 88 -8.89 -10.89 -1.83
C THR A 88 -9.55 -12.26 -1.80
N GLN A 89 -10.86 -12.31 -1.53
CA GLN A 89 -11.60 -13.58 -1.48
C GLN A 89 -11.60 -14.29 -2.84
N GLN A 90 -11.76 -13.55 -3.93
CA GLN A 90 -11.71 -14.11 -5.28
C GLN A 90 -10.33 -14.71 -5.59
N ALA A 91 -9.24 -14.05 -5.22
CA ALA A 91 -7.88 -14.57 -5.42
C ALA A 91 -7.68 -15.88 -4.64
N ILE A 92 -8.11 -15.93 -3.37
CA ILE A 92 -8.04 -17.16 -2.55
C ILE A 92 -8.84 -18.30 -3.20
N GLN A 93 -10.08 -18.05 -3.62
CA GLN A 93 -10.92 -19.08 -4.25
C GLN A 93 -10.32 -19.60 -5.56
N ARG A 94 -9.81 -18.72 -6.41
CA ARG A 94 -9.14 -19.12 -7.66
C ARG A 94 -7.86 -19.92 -7.38
N ALA A 95 -7.09 -19.50 -6.39
CA ALA A 95 -5.90 -20.20 -5.94
C ALA A 95 -6.24 -21.60 -5.43
N GLN A 96 -7.30 -21.77 -4.64
CA GLN A 96 -7.78 -23.09 -4.18
C GLN A 96 -8.11 -24.02 -5.35
N ILE A 97 -8.79 -23.53 -6.39
CA ILE A 97 -9.09 -24.32 -7.59
C ILE A 97 -7.80 -24.75 -8.31
N LEU A 98 -6.82 -23.85 -8.43
CA LEU A 98 -5.53 -24.17 -9.04
C LEU A 98 -4.74 -25.20 -8.21
N VAL A 99 -4.76 -25.09 -6.88
CA VAL A 99 -4.14 -26.05 -5.97
C VAL A 99 -4.73 -27.44 -6.16
N GLU A 100 -6.06 -27.57 -6.20
CA GLU A 100 -6.69 -28.87 -6.40
C GLU A 100 -6.40 -29.45 -7.80
N ARG A 101 -6.31 -28.60 -8.83
CA ARG A 101 -5.86 -29.03 -10.16
C ARG A 101 -4.41 -29.53 -10.15
N ILE A 102 -3.50 -28.83 -9.47
CA ILE A 102 -2.10 -29.25 -9.33
C ILE A 102 -2.03 -30.59 -8.60
N CYS A 103 -2.71 -30.71 -7.45
CA CYS A 103 -2.69 -31.92 -6.63
C CYS A 103 -3.29 -33.15 -7.35
N SER A 104 -4.27 -32.93 -8.23
CA SER A 104 -4.93 -34.00 -8.99
C SER A 104 -4.27 -34.32 -10.34
N ALA A 105 -3.22 -33.59 -10.73
CA ALA A 105 -2.56 -33.79 -12.03
C ALA A 105 -1.98 -35.21 -12.23
N PRO A 106 -1.39 -35.88 -11.22
CA PRO A 106 -0.89 -37.25 -11.40
C PRO A 106 -1.96 -38.24 -11.83
N GLN A 107 -3.23 -38.03 -11.43
CA GLN A 107 -4.35 -38.90 -11.82
C GLN A 107 -4.93 -38.53 -13.19
N ASN A 108 -4.64 -37.34 -13.71
CA ASN A 108 -5.19 -36.80 -14.95
C ASN A 108 -4.25 -36.97 -16.16
N GLY A 109 -3.10 -37.61 -15.97
CA GLY A 109 -2.19 -38.03 -17.04
C GLY A 109 -1.04 -37.07 -17.35
N ALA A 110 -0.15 -37.50 -18.26
CA ALA A 110 1.11 -36.83 -18.55
C ALA A 110 0.94 -35.40 -19.12
N GLU A 111 -0.15 -35.13 -19.85
CA GLU A 111 -0.46 -33.79 -20.36
C GLU A 111 -0.74 -32.78 -19.24
N GLU A 112 -1.39 -33.19 -18.15
CA GLU A 112 -1.59 -32.30 -17.00
C GLU A 112 -0.33 -32.16 -16.17
N MET A 113 0.46 -33.23 -16.04
CA MET A 113 1.79 -33.17 -15.39
C MET A 113 2.74 -32.18 -16.08
N ARG A 114 2.71 -32.11 -17.42
CA ARG A 114 3.48 -31.10 -18.20
C ARG A 114 3.09 -29.65 -17.88
N LYS A 115 1.88 -29.40 -17.38
CA LYS A 115 1.37 -28.04 -17.11
C LYS A 115 1.64 -27.57 -15.69
N ILE A 116 2.29 -28.38 -14.84
CA ILE A 116 2.44 -28.07 -13.41
C ILE A 116 3.20 -26.77 -13.17
N VAL A 117 4.35 -26.57 -13.82
CA VAL A 117 5.14 -25.34 -13.66
C VAL A 117 4.30 -24.12 -14.05
N LYS A 118 3.58 -24.20 -15.17
CA LYS A 118 2.66 -23.15 -15.63
C LYS A 118 1.48 -22.92 -14.68
N ASN A 119 0.96 -23.96 -14.04
CA ASN A 119 -0.12 -23.82 -13.06
C ASN A 119 0.37 -23.21 -11.75
N LEU A 120 1.62 -23.49 -11.33
CA LEU A 120 2.27 -22.84 -10.19
C LEU A 120 2.54 -21.36 -10.46
N ASP A 121 2.99 -21.03 -11.67
CA ASP A 121 3.14 -19.65 -12.12
C ASP A 121 1.79 -18.91 -12.09
N ARG A 122 0.73 -19.50 -12.64
CA ARG A 122 -0.63 -18.93 -12.57
C ARG A 122 -1.17 -18.80 -11.15
N LEU A 123 -0.81 -19.73 -10.25
CA LEU A 123 -1.16 -19.64 -8.84
C LEU A 123 -0.49 -18.43 -8.20
N SER A 124 0.79 -18.21 -8.50
CA SER A 124 1.56 -17.06 -8.03
C SER A 124 0.98 -15.75 -8.57
N ASP A 125 0.74 -15.65 -9.88
CA ASP A 125 0.12 -14.48 -10.53
C ASP A 125 -1.26 -14.13 -9.94
N THR A 126 -2.08 -15.16 -9.67
CA THR A 126 -3.40 -14.98 -9.04
C THR A 126 -3.32 -14.31 -7.68
N LEU A 127 -2.28 -14.60 -6.89
CA LEU A 127 -2.08 -14.01 -5.56
C LEU A 127 -1.34 -12.67 -5.65
N CYS A 128 -0.20 -12.63 -6.34
CA CYS A 128 0.68 -11.46 -6.42
C CYS A 128 -0.01 -10.24 -7.06
N SER A 129 -0.87 -10.45 -8.06
CA SER A 129 -1.64 -9.36 -8.68
C SER A 129 -2.52 -8.58 -7.69
N VAL A 130 -2.94 -9.20 -6.59
CA VAL A 130 -3.71 -8.56 -5.51
C VAL A 130 -2.79 -8.10 -4.38
N ILE A 131 -1.78 -8.90 -4.00
CA ILE A 131 -0.80 -8.56 -2.96
C ILE A 131 -0.05 -7.27 -3.30
N ASP A 132 0.49 -7.15 -4.51
CA ASP A 132 1.33 -6.02 -4.92
C ASP A 132 0.52 -4.71 -4.89
N LEU A 133 -0.74 -4.78 -5.33
CA LEU A 133 -1.63 -3.64 -5.32
C LEU A 133 -2.06 -3.26 -3.90
N ALA A 134 -2.39 -4.25 -3.07
CA ALA A 134 -2.68 -4.04 -1.65
C ALA A 134 -1.46 -3.45 -0.91
N GLU A 135 -0.25 -3.88 -1.25
CA GLU A 135 1.00 -3.34 -0.72
C GLU A 135 1.22 -1.89 -1.09
N PHE A 136 0.97 -1.52 -2.33
CA PHE A 136 1.06 -0.12 -2.71
C PHE A 136 0.03 0.74 -1.96
N ILE A 137 -1.24 0.32 -1.97
CA ILE A 137 -2.34 1.09 -1.37
C ILE A 137 -2.15 1.29 0.13
N ARG A 138 -1.74 0.25 0.87
CA ARG A 138 -1.51 0.37 2.32
C ARG A 138 -0.38 1.35 2.66
N ASN A 139 0.53 1.68 1.73
CA ASN A 139 1.66 2.57 1.97
C ASN A 139 1.46 3.99 1.42
N ALA A 140 0.62 4.17 0.40
CA ALA A 140 0.52 5.43 -0.34
C ALA A 140 -0.86 6.10 -0.26
N HIS A 141 -1.92 5.37 0.06
CA HIS A 141 -3.27 5.93 0.01
C HIS A 141 -3.51 6.92 1.17
N PRO A 142 -4.12 8.11 0.93
CA PRO A 142 -4.31 9.12 1.98
C PRO A 142 -5.45 8.79 2.95
N ASP A 143 -6.41 7.96 2.53
CA ASP A 143 -7.53 7.52 3.37
C ASP A 143 -7.12 6.30 4.22
N GLN A 144 -7.17 6.49 5.53
CA GLN A 144 -6.84 5.49 6.54
C GLN A 144 -7.70 4.22 6.44
N ALA A 145 -9.00 4.33 6.15
CA ALA A 145 -9.89 3.16 6.07
C ALA A 145 -9.56 2.28 4.87
N ILE A 146 -9.12 2.89 3.76
CA ILE A 146 -8.64 2.17 2.57
C ILE A 146 -7.27 1.54 2.85
N MET A 147 -6.37 2.26 3.55
CA MET A 147 -5.08 1.69 3.98
C MET A 147 -5.28 0.46 4.87
N GLU A 148 -6.23 0.50 5.80
CA GLU A 148 -6.54 -0.61 6.71
C GLU A 148 -7.12 -1.81 5.94
N ALA A 149 -8.04 -1.56 5.00
CA ALA A 149 -8.58 -2.61 4.13
C ALA A 149 -7.49 -3.28 3.29
N ALA A 150 -6.59 -2.49 2.70
CA ALA A 150 -5.46 -2.99 1.93
C ALA A 150 -4.45 -3.73 2.82
N ASN A 151 -4.21 -3.25 4.05
CA ASN A 151 -3.34 -3.93 5.00
C ASN A 151 -3.91 -5.31 5.41
N LYS A 152 -5.23 -5.40 5.60
CA LYS A 152 -5.91 -6.68 5.85
C LYS A 152 -5.77 -7.62 4.65
N SER A 153 -6.06 -7.14 3.44
CA SER A 153 -5.91 -7.92 2.20
C SER A 153 -4.50 -8.47 2.03
N TYR A 154 -3.48 -7.63 2.20
CA TYR A 154 -2.08 -8.02 2.17
C TYR A 154 -1.78 -9.11 3.21
N SER A 155 -2.20 -8.92 4.46
CA SER A 155 -1.98 -9.88 5.54
C SER A 155 -2.65 -11.23 5.27
N ASP A 156 -3.90 -11.24 4.83
CA ASP A 156 -4.66 -12.46 4.54
C ASP A 156 -4.00 -13.27 3.41
N LEU A 157 -3.59 -12.60 2.33
CA LEU A 157 -2.99 -13.25 1.16
C LEU A 157 -1.55 -13.72 1.44
N CYS A 158 -0.74 -12.95 2.17
CA CYS A 158 0.59 -13.40 2.57
C CYS A 158 0.52 -14.60 3.52
N SER A 159 -0.45 -14.62 4.45
CA SER A 159 -0.68 -15.79 5.32
C SER A 159 -1.10 -17.02 4.50
N TYR A 160 -2.00 -16.83 3.54
CA TYR A 160 -2.39 -17.92 2.63
C TYR A 160 -1.21 -18.40 1.76
N MET A 161 -0.35 -17.51 1.30
CA MET A 161 0.89 -17.87 0.58
C MET A 161 1.85 -18.67 1.47
N ASN A 162 2.04 -18.27 2.73
CA ASN A 162 2.85 -19.02 3.70
C ASN A 162 2.30 -20.45 3.89
N LEU A 163 0.97 -20.60 3.95
CA LEU A 163 0.33 -21.92 3.99
C LEU A 163 0.68 -22.74 2.74
N LEU A 164 0.52 -22.17 1.54
CA LEU A 164 0.81 -22.85 0.28
C LEU A 164 2.28 -23.28 0.18
N ASN A 165 3.22 -22.44 0.60
CA ASN A 165 4.65 -22.75 0.60
C ASN A 165 5.02 -23.89 1.59
N THR A 166 4.07 -24.33 2.43
CA THR A 166 4.23 -25.50 3.31
C THR A 166 3.32 -26.68 2.94
N ASP A 167 2.60 -26.61 1.82
CA ASP A 167 1.72 -27.67 1.33
C ASP A 167 2.54 -28.78 0.64
N GLN A 168 2.63 -29.92 1.31
CA GLN A 168 3.38 -31.08 0.83
C GLN A 168 2.81 -31.68 -0.46
N ARG A 169 1.51 -31.53 -0.72
CA ARG A 169 0.88 -32.09 -1.93
C ARG A 169 1.43 -31.40 -3.18
N ILE A 170 1.51 -30.08 -3.14
CA ILE A 170 2.03 -29.26 -4.24
C ILE A 170 3.51 -29.58 -4.48
N HIS A 171 4.30 -29.58 -3.40
CA HIS A 171 5.71 -29.94 -3.45
C HIS A 171 5.95 -31.34 -4.03
N GLN A 172 5.16 -32.34 -3.63
CA GLN A 172 5.27 -33.71 -4.13
C GLN A 172 5.02 -33.78 -5.64
N VAL A 173 3.97 -33.10 -6.14
CA VAL A 173 3.67 -33.08 -7.57
C VAL A 173 4.80 -32.42 -8.36
N LEU A 174 5.34 -31.29 -7.89
CA LEU A 174 6.48 -30.64 -8.53
C LEU A 174 7.74 -31.54 -8.51
N SER A 175 7.97 -32.27 -7.42
CA SER A 175 9.08 -33.22 -7.30
C SER A 175 8.97 -34.35 -8.33
N LEU A 176 7.75 -34.88 -8.54
CA LEU A 176 7.50 -35.90 -9.57
C LEU A 176 7.77 -35.36 -10.98
N VAL A 177 7.37 -34.12 -11.25
CA VAL A 177 7.64 -33.45 -12.53
C VAL A 177 9.13 -33.30 -12.78
N LEU A 178 9.90 -32.86 -11.78
CA LEU A 178 11.35 -32.69 -11.89
C LEU A 178 12.12 -34.02 -11.95
N ALA A 179 11.54 -35.11 -11.45
CA ALA A 179 12.12 -36.45 -11.55
C ALA A 179 11.87 -37.13 -12.91
N ASP A 180 10.85 -36.70 -13.65
CA ASP A 180 10.50 -37.26 -14.96
C ASP A 180 11.24 -36.54 -16.08
N LYS A 181 12.31 -37.19 -16.57
CA LYS A 181 13.11 -36.67 -17.68
C LYS A 181 12.30 -36.41 -18.95
N SER A 182 11.24 -37.20 -19.21
CA SER A 182 10.40 -37.00 -20.40
C SER A 182 9.58 -35.71 -20.33
N ILE A 183 9.36 -35.17 -19.13
CA ILE A 183 8.73 -33.86 -18.93
C ILE A 183 9.79 -32.78 -18.91
N VAL A 184 10.87 -32.95 -18.14
CA VAL A 184 11.93 -31.95 -18.00
C VAL A 184 12.60 -31.61 -19.33
N ASP A 185 12.81 -32.59 -20.21
CA ASP A 185 13.40 -32.38 -21.53
C ASP A 185 12.50 -31.52 -22.46
N THR A 186 11.24 -31.28 -22.08
CA THR A 186 10.30 -30.40 -22.82
C THR A 186 10.28 -28.97 -22.33
N PHE A 187 10.93 -28.66 -21.20
CA PHE A 187 10.91 -27.33 -20.62
C PHE A 187 11.75 -26.34 -21.43
N THR A 188 11.26 -25.11 -21.51
CA THR A 188 12.10 -23.96 -21.83
C THR A 188 13.12 -23.70 -20.69
N PRO A 189 14.23 -23.00 -20.96
CA PRO A 189 15.17 -22.62 -19.90
C PRO A 189 14.51 -21.88 -18.74
N ASP A 190 13.54 -21.01 -19.04
CA ASP A 190 12.82 -20.21 -18.04
C ASP A 190 11.87 -21.08 -17.20
N GLU A 191 11.13 -22.01 -17.82
CA GLU A 191 10.28 -22.96 -17.09
C GLU A 191 11.10 -23.86 -16.16
N HIS A 192 12.25 -24.36 -16.64
CA HIS A 192 13.14 -25.16 -15.81
C HIS A 192 13.68 -24.35 -14.64
N ALA A 193 14.14 -23.12 -14.88
CA ALA A 193 14.61 -22.24 -13.81
C ALA A 193 13.52 -21.93 -12.79
N ALA A 194 12.30 -21.62 -13.24
CA ALA A 194 11.15 -21.36 -12.38
C ALA A 194 10.80 -22.60 -11.52
N ALA A 195 10.80 -23.80 -12.10
CA ALA A 195 10.55 -25.03 -11.36
C ALA A 195 11.56 -25.26 -10.23
N ILE A 196 12.84 -24.97 -10.46
CA ILE A 196 13.89 -25.08 -9.43
C ILE A 196 13.72 -24.01 -8.34
N VAL A 197 13.30 -22.80 -8.70
CA VAL A 197 12.99 -21.74 -7.73
C VAL A 197 11.82 -22.16 -6.84
N PHE A 198 10.72 -22.63 -7.42
CA PHE A 198 9.56 -23.11 -6.66
C PHE A 198 9.96 -24.22 -5.69
N LEU A 199 10.73 -25.23 -6.14
CA LEU A 199 11.19 -26.30 -5.27
C LEU A 199 11.99 -25.77 -4.07
N ARG A 200 12.93 -24.86 -4.32
CA ARG A 200 13.75 -24.24 -3.27
C ARG A 200 12.91 -23.43 -2.29
N ASP A 201 11.85 -22.78 -2.75
CA ASP A 201 10.99 -21.97 -1.88
C ASP A 201 10.21 -22.87 -0.91
N PHE A 202 9.70 -24.02 -1.34
CA PHE A 202 9.15 -25.02 -0.43
C PHE A 202 10.19 -25.49 0.61
N GLU A 203 11.41 -25.82 0.17
CA GLU A 203 12.50 -26.26 1.06
C GLU A 203 12.83 -25.21 2.12
N LYS A 204 12.94 -23.93 1.72
CA LYS A 204 13.18 -22.80 2.61
C LYS A 204 12.01 -22.54 3.56
N SER A 205 10.78 -22.85 3.14
CA SER A 205 9.58 -22.75 3.98
C SER A 205 9.41 -23.96 4.93
N GLY A 206 10.41 -24.84 5.04
CA GLY A 206 10.39 -25.92 6.01
C GLY A 206 9.44 -27.06 5.63
N ILE A 207 9.25 -27.32 4.33
CA ILE A 207 8.35 -28.38 3.81
C ILE A 207 8.61 -29.77 4.39
N HIS A 208 9.86 -30.05 4.80
CA HIS A 208 10.27 -31.32 5.40
C HIS A 208 9.98 -31.42 6.91
N LEU A 209 9.59 -30.33 7.56
CA LEU A 209 9.25 -30.34 8.98
C LEU A 209 7.95 -31.11 9.23
N PRO A 210 7.74 -31.67 10.45
CA PRO A 210 6.45 -32.23 10.84
C PRO A 210 5.31 -31.20 10.79
N ASN A 211 4.07 -31.65 10.62
CA ASN A 211 2.89 -30.77 10.47
C ASN A 211 2.80 -29.68 11.55
N LYS A 212 3.04 -30.03 12.82
CA LYS A 212 3.02 -29.07 13.94
C LYS A 212 4.07 -27.97 13.78
N LYS A 213 5.26 -28.33 13.27
CA LYS A 213 6.35 -27.39 13.04
C LYS A 213 6.14 -26.53 11.79
N ARG A 214 5.49 -27.05 10.75
CA ARG A 214 5.06 -26.23 9.60
C ARG A 214 3.98 -25.21 9.99
N ALA A 215 3.01 -25.61 10.81
CA ALA A 215 2.02 -24.68 11.36
C ALA A 215 2.68 -23.60 12.24
N GLU A 216 3.69 -23.97 13.04
CA GLU A 216 4.50 -23.02 13.81
C GLU A 216 5.26 -22.05 12.89
N PHE A 217 5.87 -22.54 11.80
CA PHE A 217 6.53 -21.71 10.80
C PHE A 217 5.57 -20.68 10.18
N VAL A 218 4.37 -21.10 9.74
CA VAL A 218 3.36 -20.19 9.17
C VAL A 218 2.97 -19.11 10.19
N ASN A 219 2.70 -19.52 11.44
CA ASN A 219 2.35 -18.58 12.51
C ASN A 219 3.49 -17.58 12.82
N LEU A 220 4.75 -18.02 12.80
CA LEU A 220 5.90 -17.11 12.97
C LEU A 220 6.03 -16.13 11.81
N SER A 221 5.89 -16.61 10.57
CA SER A 221 5.92 -15.76 9.36
C SER A 221 4.82 -14.69 9.40
N ASP A 222 3.60 -15.06 9.81
CA ASP A 222 2.47 -14.13 9.93
C ASP A 222 2.73 -13.08 11.03
N LYS A 223 3.29 -13.51 12.17
CA LYS A 223 3.70 -12.58 13.24
C LYS A 223 4.79 -11.61 12.78
N ILE A 224 5.78 -12.07 12.02
CA ILE A 224 6.84 -11.21 11.47
C ILE A 224 6.24 -10.14 10.56
N ILE A 225 5.29 -10.50 9.70
CA ILE A 225 4.59 -9.53 8.83
C ILE A 225 3.85 -8.49 9.68
N HIS A 226 3.11 -8.93 10.70
CA HIS A 226 2.35 -8.03 11.56
C HIS A 226 3.24 -7.09 12.38
N LEU A 227 4.23 -7.64 13.10
CA LEU A 227 5.17 -6.86 13.92
C LEU A 227 6.00 -5.91 13.07
N GLY A 228 6.46 -6.35 11.89
CA GLY A 228 7.18 -5.49 10.94
C GLY A 228 6.32 -4.31 10.48
N ARG A 229 5.03 -4.54 10.21
CA ARG A 229 4.10 -3.47 9.85
C ARG A 229 3.86 -2.49 10.99
N GLU A 230 3.60 -3.00 12.19
CA GLU A 230 3.41 -2.18 13.39
C GLU A 230 4.63 -1.29 13.64
N PHE A 231 5.83 -1.86 13.55
CA PHE A 231 7.09 -1.14 13.74
C PHE A 231 7.30 -0.03 12.70
N ILE A 232 6.94 -0.25 11.43
CA ILE A 232 7.08 0.77 10.37
C ILE A 232 6.04 1.89 10.51
N GLN A 233 4.81 1.56 10.92
CA GLN A 233 3.74 2.55 11.02
C GLN A 233 3.81 3.41 12.29
N MET A 234 4.43 2.91 13.36
CA MET A 234 4.54 3.67 14.59
C MET A 234 5.59 4.79 14.49
N ASN A 235 5.37 5.89 15.20
CA ASN A 235 6.41 6.89 15.41
C ASN A 235 7.25 6.47 16.62
N PRO A 236 8.53 6.06 16.43
CA PRO A 236 9.32 5.55 17.54
C PRO A 236 9.76 6.66 18.51
N ARG A 237 9.70 7.95 18.15
CA ARG A 237 10.24 9.04 18.95
C ARG A 237 9.47 9.26 20.25
N SER A 238 10.15 9.15 21.40
CA SER A 238 9.56 9.46 22.71
C SER A 238 9.64 10.95 23.06
N ILE A 239 10.60 11.67 22.49
CA ILE A 239 10.73 13.13 22.62
C ILE A 239 10.21 13.77 21.34
N ARG A 240 9.17 14.60 21.44
CA ARG A 240 8.61 15.34 20.28
C ARG A 240 9.26 16.71 20.05
N HIS A 241 9.66 17.36 21.14
CA HIS A 241 10.26 18.68 21.10
C HIS A 241 11.40 18.77 22.11
N VAL A 242 12.51 19.38 21.69
CA VAL A 242 13.62 19.71 22.59
C VAL A 242 13.50 21.17 22.98
N LYS A 243 13.30 21.43 24.28
CA LYS A 243 13.19 22.78 24.85
C LYS A 243 14.58 23.34 25.17
N VAL A 244 14.92 24.48 24.57
CA VAL A 244 16.22 25.15 24.77
C VAL A 244 16.04 26.67 24.88
N PRO A 245 16.91 27.39 25.60
CA PRO A 245 16.89 28.86 25.56
C PRO A 245 17.12 29.35 24.14
N ALA A 246 16.29 30.27 23.64
CA ALA A 246 16.44 30.78 22.27
C ALA A 246 17.76 31.53 22.06
N THR A 247 18.35 32.05 23.13
CA THR A 247 19.67 32.70 23.15
C THR A 247 20.82 31.74 22.83
N ASP A 248 20.63 30.44 23.07
CA ASP A 248 21.69 29.43 22.92
C ASP A 248 21.78 28.87 21.50
N LEU A 249 20.90 29.34 20.59
CA LEU A 249 20.82 28.94 19.19
C LEU A 249 21.70 29.78 18.25
N SER A 250 22.81 30.31 18.76
CA SER A 250 23.80 31.00 17.92
C SER A 250 24.25 30.13 16.73
N GLY A 251 24.41 30.74 15.56
CA GLY A 251 24.71 30.06 14.30
C GLY A 251 23.48 29.63 13.49
N VAL A 252 22.32 29.45 14.13
CA VAL A 252 21.05 29.22 13.42
C VAL A 252 20.47 30.54 12.91
N HIS A 253 19.94 30.55 11.69
CA HIS A 253 19.37 31.76 11.09
C HIS A 253 18.17 32.29 11.93
N PRO A 254 18.09 33.61 12.20
CA PRO A 254 17.06 34.19 13.08
C PRO A 254 15.61 33.83 12.71
N ASN A 255 15.30 33.74 11.42
CA ASN A 255 13.95 33.34 10.97
C ASN A 255 13.57 31.93 11.43
N VAL A 256 14.53 30.99 11.46
CA VAL A 256 14.29 29.61 11.93
C VAL A 256 14.10 29.60 13.44
N ILE A 257 14.90 30.39 14.17
CA ILE A 257 14.74 30.56 15.62
C ILE A 257 13.36 31.13 15.94
N MET A 258 12.89 32.14 15.18
CA MET A 258 11.60 32.78 15.37
C MET A 258 10.43 31.80 15.16
N ALA A 259 10.53 30.89 14.19
CA ALA A 259 9.53 29.85 13.95
C ALA A 259 9.40 28.85 15.12
N MET A 260 10.49 28.58 15.84
CA MET A 260 10.51 27.63 16.98
C MET A 260 10.31 28.30 18.35
N LYS A 261 10.50 29.61 18.44
CA LYS A 261 10.47 30.37 19.70
C LYS A 261 9.05 30.59 20.19
N ARG A 262 8.84 30.39 21.50
CA ARG A 262 7.58 30.71 22.18
C ARG A 262 7.74 31.94 23.08
N LYS A 263 6.61 32.44 23.60
CA LYS A 263 6.54 33.64 24.46
C LYS A 263 7.31 33.52 25.77
N ASP A 264 7.65 32.31 26.20
CA ASP A 264 8.42 32.02 27.40
C ASP A 264 9.94 32.22 27.23
N GLY A 265 10.40 32.64 26.04
CA GLY A 265 11.81 32.85 25.75
C GLY A 265 12.57 31.59 25.33
N TYR A 266 11.90 30.43 25.29
CA TYR A 266 12.47 29.17 24.86
C TYR A 266 12.10 28.85 23.40
N ALA A 267 12.99 28.13 22.72
CA ALA A 267 12.71 27.48 21.46
C ALA A 267 12.31 26.02 21.71
N TYR A 268 11.29 25.55 20.99
CA TYR A 268 10.81 24.17 21.05
C TYR A 268 11.11 23.52 19.70
N ILE A 269 12.25 22.84 19.61
CA ILE A 269 12.75 22.28 18.36
C ILE A 269 12.01 20.97 18.08
N PRO A 270 11.18 20.86 17.03
CA PRO A 270 10.51 19.62 16.66
C PRO A 270 11.54 18.57 16.21
N THR A 271 11.45 17.36 16.73
CA THR A 271 12.41 16.28 16.45
C THR A 271 12.15 15.54 15.13
N ASP A 272 11.06 15.84 14.45
CA ASP A 272 10.60 15.20 13.21
C ASP A 272 10.56 16.15 12.00
N ALA A 273 11.01 17.39 12.17
CA ALA A 273 10.97 18.41 11.13
C ALA A 273 12.37 18.96 10.80
N THR A 274 12.46 19.66 9.67
CA THR A 274 13.71 20.17 9.09
C THR A 274 14.49 21.08 10.04
N GLU A 275 13.79 21.75 10.96
CA GLU A 275 14.38 22.61 11.98
C GLU A 275 15.40 21.86 12.85
N SER A 276 15.14 20.61 13.23
CA SER A 276 16.10 19.79 13.98
C SER A 276 17.41 19.60 13.21
N GLN A 277 17.33 19.35 11.90
CA GLN A 277 18.49 19.19 11.02
C GLN A 277 19.27 20.50 10.88
N ILE A 278 18.56 21.63 10.78
CA ILE A 278 19.19 22.96 10.75
C ILE A 278 19.94 23.22 12.05
N VAL A 279 19.34 22.91 13.21
CA VAL A 279 20.00 23.08 14.51
C VAL A 279 21.24 22.18 14.62
N LEU A 280 21.15 20.90 14.20
CA LEU A 280 22.30 20.00 14.19
C LEU A 280 23.44 20.49 13.29
N LYS A 281 23.12 21.14 12.16
CA LYS A 281 24.13 21.61 11.20
C LYS A 281 24.78 22.93 11.59
N TYR A 282 24.01 23.89 12.12
CA TYR A 282 24.46 25.28 12.23
C TYR A 282 24.53 25.81 13.66
N ALA A 283 23.88 25.20 14.65
CA ALA A 283 23.99 25.69 16.03
C ALA A 283 25.43 25.51 16.53
N HIS A 284 26.05 26.58 17.01
CA HIS A 284 27.43 26.52 17.51
C HIS A 284 27.53 25.75 18.84
N ASN A 285 26.49 25.82 19.68
CA ASN A 285 26.48 25.17 20.99
C ASN A 285 26.35 23.64 20.84
N GLU A 286 27.43 22.92 21.15
CA GLU A 286 27.51 21.46 21.07
C GLU A 286 26.45 20.76 21.93
N HIS A 287 26.23 21.24 23.14
CA HIS A 287 25.28 20.63 24.06
C HIS A 287 23.84 20.72 23.54
N ILE A 288 23.50 21.78 22.80
CA ILE A 288 22.21 21.90 22.12
C ILE A 288 22.11 20.88 20.98
N ARG A 289 23.14 20.76 20.14
CA ARG A 289 23.17 19.74 19.07
C ARG A 289 23.01 18.34 19.64
N ARG A 290 23.72 18.02 20.72
CA ARG A 290 23.62 16.72 21.41
C ARG A 290 22.19 16.45 21.89
N LYS A 291 21.56 17.40 22.59
CA LYS A 291 20.16 17.26 23.06
C LYS A 291 19.18 17.03 21.91
N VAL A 292 19.36 17.74 20.79
CA VAL A 292 18.52 17.56 19.59
C VAL A 292 18.74 16.17 18.98
N TYR A 293 19.99 15.73 18.86
CA TYR A 293 20.32 14.40 18.35
C TYR A 293 19.73 13.29 19.23
N GLU A 294 19.90 13.38 20.55
CA GLU A 294 19.30 12.44 21.51
C GLU A 294 17.76 12.44 21.42
N GLY A 295 17.14 13.61 21.22
CA GLY A 295 15.71 13.73 20.98
C GLY A 295 15.24 13.03 19.70
N MET A 296 15.95 13.23 18.58
CA MET A 296 15.64 12.62 17.30
C MET A 296 15.80 11.10 17.29
N ASN A 297 16.78 10.59 18.05
CA ASN A 297 17.07 9.17 18.19
C ASN A 297 16.46 8.56 19.46
N SER A 298 15.51 9.27 20.07
CA SER A 298 14.77 8.75 21.22
C SER A 298 13.80 7.65 20.77
N ALA A 299 13.55 6.68 21.64
CA ALA A 299 12.63 5.58 21.40
C ALA A 299 11.55 5.52 22.49
N THR A 300 10.32 5.15 22.12
CA THR A 300 9.26 4.81 23.08
C THR A 300 9.47 3.38 23.59
N PRO A 301 9.09 3.08 24.85
CA PRO A 301 9.12 1.71 25.35
C PRO A 301 8.35 0.73 24.46
N GLN A 302 7.21 1.16 23.92
CA GLN A 302 6.40 0.35 22.99
C GLN A 302 7.16 0.03 21.70
N SER A 303 7.82 1.00 21.07
CA SER A 303 8.60 0.73 19.85
C SER A 303 9.78 -0.21 20.08
N ILE A 304 10.39 -0.16 21.26
CA ILE A 304 11.45 -1.10 21.66
C ILE A 304 10.86 -2.49 21.82
N ASP A 305 9.74 -2.62 22.54
CA ASP A 305 9.07 -3.89 22.78
C ASP A 305 8.64 -4.58 21.46
N VAL A 306 8.01 -3.85 20.54
CA VAL A 306 7.63 -4.39 19.22
C VAL A 306 8.86 -4.85 18.44
N LEU A 307 9.96 -4.08 18.46
CA LEU A 307 11.22 -4.48 17.80
C LEU A 307 11.83 -5.73 18.44
N GLU A 308 11.84 -5.82 19.77
CA GLU A 308 12.33 -7.01 20.47
C GLU A 308 11.48 -8.24 20.15
N GLN A 309 10.16 -8.10 20.13
CA GLN A 309 9.26 -9.18 19.73
C GLN A 309 9.53 -9.62 18.29
N LEU A 310 9.72 -8.68 17.36
CA LEU A 310 10.08 -8.97 15.97
C LEU A 310 11.39 -9.75 15.88
N MET A 311 12.42 -9.31 16.60
CA MET A 311 13.74 -9.95 16.61
C MET A 311 13.74 -11.34 17.25
N ARG A 312 12.91 -11.57 18.27
CA ARG A 312 12.76 -12.91 18.89
C ARG A 312 11.94 -13.88 18.04
N THR A 313 11.05 -13.35 17.20
CA THR A 313 10.19 -14.15 16.31
C THR A 313 10.94 -14.63 15.06
N ARG A 314 11.91 -13.82 14.58
CA ARG A 314 12.76 -14.12 13.41
C ARG A 314 13.83 -15.15 13.71
#